data_AF-D7I7K9-F1
#
_entry.id   AF-D7I7K9-F1
#
_cell.length_a   1.000
_cell.length_b   1.000
_cell.length_c   1.000
_cell.angle_alpha   90.00
_cell.angle_beta   90.00
_cell.angle_gamma   90.00
#
_symmetry.space_group_name_H-M   'P 1'
#
loop_
_entity.id
_entity.type
_entity.pdbx_description
1 polymer ?
#
loop_
_entity_poly.entity_id
_entity_poly.type
_entity_poly.pdbx_seq_one_letter_code
_entity_poly.pdbx_strand_id
1 'polypeptide(L)'
;MVRLYGNLSTTTATSEINENVESMSRFLTTNRNIELLEPYEGKLSCTVLRGEGGSNALDLPDVQKQGDFFVESPIILFASIIWYLKIYQNGKFCTFPHAIEFLNRRYEDIFPILTSYPELENYLSPFMDAWLGGAAEQLMGQIASAKIPLSRMISPQLYWVMSDSEFTLDINNPEEPKILCVGNNPDRQNIYGAALGLYNSRIVKLINKKGMLKSSVIIDELPTIYFKGLDNLIATARSNKVAVCLGFQDFSQLVRDYGDKEAKVVMNTVGNIFSGQVVGETAKTLSERFGKVLQKRQSISINRQDVSTSINTQMDALIPPSKISGLTQGMFVGSVSDNFNERIEQKIFHCEIVVDAEKVKREESAYKKIPVITDFTDEDGNDRMKETVQANYRRIKEEVKLIVQDELERIAGDENLKHLLQQK
;
A
#
# COMPACT_ATOMS: atom_id res chain seq x y z
N MET A 1 -25.21 -2.08 -12.02
CA MET A 1 -26.19 -3.13 -12.36
C MET A 1 -25.68 -3.79 -13.64
N VAL A 2 -24.96 -4.91 -13.53
CA VAL A 2 -24.36 -5.58 -14.69
C VAL A 2 -25.47 -6.30 -15.43
N ARG A 3 -25.83 -5.82 -16.63
CA ARG A 3 -26.68 -6.58 -17.55
C ARG A 3 -25.79 -7.54 -18.33
N LEU A 4 -25.77 -8.80 -17.91
CA LEU A 4 -25.19 -9.89 -18.70
C LEU A 4 -26.14 -10.17 -19.87
N TYR A 5 -25.83 -9.67 -21.05
CA TYR A 5 -26.51 -10.12 -22.26
C TYR A 5 -25.95 -11.49 -22.64
N GLY A 6 -26.80 -12.52 -22.50
CA GLY A 6 -26.58 -13.79 -23.16
C GLY A 6 -26.72 -13.59 -24.66
N ASN A 7 -25.64 -13.85 -25.41
CA ASN A 7 -25.63 -14.41 -26.76
C ASN A 7 -24.18 -14.47 -27.27
N LEU A 8 -23.51 -15.62 -27.06
CA LEU A 8 -22.48 -16.05 -27.99
C LEU A 8 -23.19 -16.55 -29.25
N SER A 9 -23.55 -15.61 -30.12
CA SER A 9 -23.94 -15.96 -31.49
C SER A 9 -22.65 -16.32 -32.22
N THR A 10 -22.55 -17.58 -32.65
CA THR A 10 -21.53 -18.07 -33.57
C THR A 10 -21.45 -17.14 -34.77
N THR A 11 -20.40 -16.32 -34.83
CA THR A 11 -20.08 -15.52 -36.00
C THR A 11 -19.09 -16.31 -36.83
N THR A 12 -19.59 -16.96 -37.87
CA THR A 12 -18.77 -17.54 -38.94
C THR A 12 -18.16 -16.39 -39.72
N ALA A 13 -16.90 -16.05 -39.44
CA ALA A 13 -16.14 -15.11 -40.26
C ALA A 13 -15.34 -15.91 -41.30
N THR A 14 -15.91 -16.04 -42.50
CA THR A 14 -15.14 -16.32 -43.71
C THR A 14 -14.40 -15.05 -44.12
N SER A 15 -13.08 -15.03 -43.94
CA SER A 15 -12.21 -14.04 -44.58
C SER A 15 -11.43 -14.73 -45.69
N GLU A 16 -11.78 -14.41 -46.94
CA GLU A 16 -10.94 -14.69 -48.11
C GLU A 16 -9.64 -13.89 -47.95
N ILE A 17 -8.50 -14.59 -47.95
CA ILE A 17 -7.18 -13.98 -48.14
C ILE A 17 -6.65 -14.54 -49.44
N ASN A 18 -6.60 -13.67 -50.45
CA ASN A 18 -5.95 -13.94 -51.73
C ASN A 18 -4.75 -12.99 -51.83
N GLU A 19 -3.55 -13.57 -51.90
CA GLU A 19 -2.42 -13.18 -52.77
C GLU A 19 -1.04 -13.57 -52.18
N ASN A 20 -0.48 -14.62 -52.78
CA ASN A 20 0.89 -14.75 -53.30
C ASN A 20 2.05 -14.04 -52.60
N VAL A 21 2.89 -14.81 -51.90
CA VAL A 21 4.35 -14.62 -51.89
C VAL A 21 5.07 -15.98 -51.88
N GLU A 22 5.56 -16.41 -53.03
CA GLU A 22 6.70 -17.33 -53.13
C GLU A 22 8.00 -16.52 -53.07
N SER A 23 8.84 -16.75 -52.06
CA SER A 23 10.30 -16.67 -52.23
C SER A 23 10.99 -17.51 -51.17
N MET A 24 11.64 -18.58 -51.61
CA MET A 24 12.54 -19.40 -50.82
C MET A 24 13.86 -18.67 -50.51
N SER A 25 14.38 -18.84 -49.28
CA SER A 25 15.80 -19.23 -49.09
C SER A 25 16.12 -19.67 -47.65
N ARG A 26 16.35 -20.99 -47.52
CA ARG A 26 17.28 -21.74 -46.64
C ARG A 26 17.94 -21.03 -45.44
N PHE A 27 17.83 -21.67 -44.27
CA PHE A 27 19.01 -22.05 -43.48
C PHE A 27 18.80 -23.39 -42.76
N LEU A 28 19.81 -24.24 -42.86
CA LEU A 28 19.94 -25.56 -42.25
C LEU A 28 20.33 -25.45 -40.78
N THR A 29 19.74 -26.26 -39.90
CA THR A 29 20.52 -27.14 -38.99
C THR A 29 19.63 -28.25 -38.42
N THR A 30 20.29 -29.38 -38.19
CA THR A 30 19.82 -30.75 -37.99
C THR A 30 19.33 -31.06 -36.56
N ASN A 31 18.36 -31.97 -36.49
CA ASN A 31 17.88 -32.69 -35.30
C ASN A 31 19.01 -33.28 -34.41
N ARG A 32 18.79 -33.24 -33.08
CA ARG A 32 18.83 -34.36 -32.09
C ARG A 32 19.39 -33.92 -30.73
N ASN A 33 18.55 -33.87 -29.71
CA ASN A 33 18.51 -34.87 -28.62
C ASN A 33 17.57 -34.43 -27.50
N ILE A 34 16.65 -35.33 -27.18
CA ILE A 34 15.81 -35.33 -25.99
C ILE A 34 16.67 -35.90 -24.86
N GLU A 35 16.85 -35.16 -23.77
CA GLU A 35 17.25 -35.74 -22.49
C GLU A 35 16.09 -35.57 -21.49
N LEU A 36 15.62 -36.71 -20.98
CA LEU A 36 14.78 -36.79 -19.79
C LEU A 36 15.61 -36.35 -18.59
N LEU A 37 15.13 -35.37 -17.83
CA LEU A 37 15.64 -35.07 -16.50
C LEU A 37 14.73 -35.72 -15.45
N GLU A 38 15.26 -36.77 -14.84
CA GLU A 38 14.76 -37.41 -13.62
C GLU A 38 15.01 -36.53 -12.36
N PRO A 39 14.31 -36.78 -11.24
CA PRO A 39 14.11 -35.81 -10.17
C PRO A 39 15.35 -35.65 -9.27
N TYR A 40 15.68 -34.41 -8.94
CA TYR A 40 16.84 -34.07 -8.10
C TYR A 40 16.47 -34.15 -6.61
N GLU A 41 16.95 -35.20 -5.93
CA GLU A 41 16.99 -35.27 -4.47
C GLU A 41 18.27 -34.61 -3.90
N GLY A 42 18.06 -33.74 -2.93
CA GLY A 42 18.92 -33.43 -1.77
C GLY A 42 20.44 -33.36 -1.94
N LYS A 43 21.00 -32.14 -1.90
CA LYS A 43 22.28 -31.86 -1.21
C LYS A 43 22.25 -30.52 -0.46
N LEU A 44 22.59 -30.61 0.83
CA LEU A 44 23.05 -29.52 1.70
C LEU A 44 24.49 -29.13 1.34
N SER A 45 24.80 -27.83 1.27
CA SER A 45 25.94 -27.17 1.96
C SER A 45 26.44 -25.87 1.28
N CYS A 46 26.75 -24.89 2.14
CA CYS A 46 27.71 -23.77 2.04
C CYS A 46 27.40 -22.51 1.19
N THR A 47 27.02 -21.46 1.94
CA THR A 47 27.60 -20.10 1.97
C THR A 47 28.32 -19.57 0.73
N VAL A 48 27.74 -18.55 0.10
CA VAL A 48 28.48 -17.50 -0.64
C VAL A 48 27.88 -16.14 -0.34
N LEU A 49 28.76 -15.19 -0.02
CA LEU A 49 28.48 -13.80 0.33
C LEU A 49 28.07 -12.95 -0.89
N ARG A 50 27.10 -12.07 -0.64
CA ARG A 50 26.77 -10.76 -1.28
C ARG A 50 27.18 -10.50 -2.74
N GLY A 51 26.17 -10.22 -3.56
CA GLY A 51 26.20 -9.22 -4.62
C GLY A 51 25.03 -8.26 -4.42
N GLU A 52 25.33 -6.98 -4.20
CA GLU A 52 24.36 -5.90 -4.00
C GLU A 52 23.58 -5.64 -5.30
N GLY A 53 22.26 -5.86 -5.26
CA GLY A 53 21.31 -5.42 -6.27
C GLY A 53 20.46 -4.30 -5.70
N GLY A 54 20.75 -3.05 -6.08
CA GLY A 54 20.05 -1.86 -5.64
C GLY A 54 18.55 -1.95 -5.93
N SER A 55 17.75 -2.06 -4.87
CA SER A 55 16.31 -1.97 -4.91
C SER A 55 15.93 -0.56 -4.47
N ASN A 56 15.32 0.24 -5.35
CA ASN A 56 14.81 1.59 -5.05
C ASN A 56 13.51 1.54 -4.21
N ALA A 57 13.45 0.67 -3.19
CA ALA A 57 12.43 0.75 -2.16
C ALA A 57 12.95 1.67 -1.06
N LEU A 58 12.11 2.56 -0.54
CA LEU A 58 12.47 3.45 0.57
C LEU A 58 13.13 2.61 1.68
N ASP A 59 14.26 3.10 2.22
CA ASP A 59 14.83 2.70 3.51
C ASP A 59 13.84 3.04 4.65
N LEU A 60 12.71 2.35 4.66
CA LEU A 60 11.98 2.05 5.87
C LEU A 60 12.77 0.93 6.57
N PRO A 61 12.95 0.97 7.90
CA PRO A 61 13.69 -0.05 8.61
C PRO A 61 13.16 -1.44 8.21
N ASP A 62 14.06 -2.24 7.64
CA ASP A 62 13.80 -3.56 7.10
C ASP A 62 13.05 -4.39 8.15
N VAL A 63 11.76 -4.62 7.92
CA VAL A 63 10.84 -5.23 8.91
C VAL A 63 11.26 -6.67 9.24
N GLN A 64 12.20 -7.25 8.49
CA GLN A 64 12.74 -8.59 8.69
C GLN A 64 13.95 -8.66 9.65
N LYS A 65 14.49 -7.53 10.14
CA LYS A 65 15.58 -7.48 11.14
C LYS A 65 15.09 -7.11 12.54
N GLN A 66 14.15 -7.88 13.08
CA GLN A 66 13.83 -7.80 14.51
C GLN A 66 15.01 -8.32 15.35
N GLY A 67 15.42 -7.56 16.37
CA GLY A 67 16.56 -7.87 17.25
C GLY A 67 17.90 -7.22 16.88
N ASP A 68 17.96 -6.42 15.81
CA ASP A 68 19.14 -5.61 15.48
C ASP A 68 19.05 -4.26 16.21
N PHE A 69 19.94 -4.03 17.18
CA PHE A 69 19.98 -2.80 17.98
C PHE A 69 20.02 -1.53 17.10
N PHE A 70 20.64 -1.61 15.92
CA PHE A 70 20.69 -0.50 14.96
C PHE A 70 19.32 -0.09 14.42
N VAL A 71 18.37 -1.03 14.34
CA VAL A 71 17.01 -0.80 13.83
C VAL A 71 16.06 -0.41 14.97
N GLU A 72 16.27 -0.97 16.16
CA GLU A 72 15.39 -0.75 17.32
C GLU A 72 15.69 0.55 18.06
N SER A 73 16.95 1.00 18.13
CA SER A 73 17.33 2.21 18.86
C SER A 73 16.55 3.47 18.44
N PRO A 74 16.41 3.80 17.14
CA PRO A 74 15.64 4.97 16.73
C PRO A 74 14.13 4.84 17.03
N ILE A 75 13.61 3.61 16.98
CA ILE A 75 12.20 3.32 17.30
C ILE A 75 11.96 3.54 18.79
N ILE A 76 12.83 3.01 19.66
CA ILE A 76 12.74 3.17 21.11
C ILE A 76 12.83 4.64 21.49
N LEU A 77 13.81 5.38 20.96
CA LEU A 77 13.95 6.81 21.25
C LEU A 77 12.69 7.59 20.84
N PHE A 78 12.18 7.36 19.63
CA PHE A 78 10.99 8.06 19.17
C PHE A 78 9.73 7.67 19.96
N ALA A 79 9.62 6.40 20.37
CA ALA A 79 8.55 5.94 21.26
C ALA A 79 8.64 6.60 22.64
N SER A 80 9.83 6.75 23.21
CA SER A 80 10.07 7.48 24.46
C SER A 80 9.66 8.95 24.36
N ILE A 81 9.95 9.62 23.22
CA ILE A 81 9.51 11.00 22.96
C ILE A 81 7.98 11.08 22.90
N ILE A 82 7.33 10.17 22.18
CA ILE A 82 5.85 10.14 22.10
C ILE A 82 5.26 9.91 23.49
N TRP A 83 5.82 8.99 24.27
CA TRP A 83 5.35 8.71 25.62
C TRP A 83 5.55 9.89 26.57
N TYR A 84 6.71 10.55 26.51
CA TYR A 84 6.97 11.81 27.21
C TYR A 84 5.93 12.87 26.89
N LEU A 85 5.67 13.15 25.60
CA LEU A 85 4.69 14.16 25.21
C LEU A 85 3.26 13.79 25.62
N LYS A 86 2.96 12.49 25.74
CA LYS A 86 1.67 11.99 26.23
C LYS A 86 1.46 12.27 27.72
N ILE A 87 2.49 12.11 28.55
CA ILE A 87 2.40 12.37 30.00
C ILE A 87 2.58 13.86 30.32
N TYR A 88 3.40 14.57 29.54
CA TYR A 88 3.64 15.99 29.69
C TYR A 88 2.36 16.80 29.44
N GLN A 89 1.96 17.59 30.45
CA GLN A 89 0.72 18.38 30.44
C GLN A 89 -0.51 17.60 29.96
N ASN A 90 -0.63 16.33 30.38
CA ASN A 90 -1.75 15.44 30.03
C ASN A 90 -1.97 15.29 28.50
N GLY A 91 -0.88 15.27 27.73
CA GLY A 91 -0.93 14.96 26.30
C GLY A 91 -1.28 16.16 25.41
N LYS A 92 -1.34 17.38 25.97
CA LYS A 92 -1.65 18.61 25.21
C LYS A 92 -0.78 18.78 23.97
N PHE A 93 0.49 18.37 24.05
CA PHE A 93 1.48 18.50 22.97
C PHE A 93 1.82 17.15 22.32
N CYS A 94 1.04 16.09 22.59
CA CYS A 94 1.25 14.75 22.03
C CYS A 94 0.75 14.67 20.58
N THR A 95 1.36 15.45 19.70
CA THR A 95 1.07 15.47 18.27
C THR A 95 2.30 15.07 17.47
N PHE A 96 2.08 14.63 16.23
CA PHE A 96 3.18 14.21 15.35
C PHE A 96 4.19 15.34 15.06
N PRO A 97 3.77 16.59 14.76
CA PRO A 97 4.69 17.72 14.60
C PRO A 97 5.56 17.99 15.83
N HIS A 98 4.96 17.97 17.03
CA HIS A 98 5.69 18.20 18.27
C HIS A 98 6.74 17.10 18.53
N ALA A 99 6.39 15.84 18.26
CA ALA A 99 7.34 14.73 18.39
C ALA A 99 8.55 14.87 17.45
N ILE A 100 8.33 15.27 16.19
CA ILE A 100 9.42 15.50 15.23
C ILE A 100 10.27 16.71 15.64
N GLU A 101 9.65 17.82 16.04
CA GLU A 101 10.37 19.01 16.48
C GLU A 101 11.19 18.75 17.75
N PHE A 102 10.68 17.93 18.67
CA PHE A 102 11.39 17.53 19.89
C PHE A 102 12.58 16.61 19.57
N LEU A 103 12.39 15.61 18.69
CA LEU A 103 13.48 14.75 18.19
C LEU A 103 14.62 15.54 17.53
N ASN A 104 14.29 16.69 16.94
CA ASN A 104 15.27 17.57 16.29
C ASN A 104 16.01 18.51 17.23
N ARG A 105 15.71 18.51 18.53
CA ARG A 105 16.48 19.25 19.55
C ARG A 105 17.83 18.58 19.80
N ARG A 106 18.69 19.28 20.55
CA ARG A 106 20.03 18.77 20.88
C ARG A 106 19.89 17.61 21.85
N TYR A 107 20.71 16.58 21.67
CA TYR A 107 20.66 15.40 22.55
C TYR A 107 20.97 15.73 24.01
N GLU A 108 21.86 16.71 24.21
CA GLU A 108 22.18 17.33 25.50
C GLU A 108 20.95 17.91 26.22
N ASP A 109 19.94 18.34 25.47
CA ASP A 109 18.68 18.83 26.04
C ASP A 109 17.68 17.68 26.23
N ILE A 110 17.51 16.81 25.22
CA ILE A 110 16.44 15.80 25.27
C ILE A 110 16.73 14.67 26.25
N PHE A 111 17.98 14.20 26.37
CA PHE A 111 18.28 13.04 27.21
C PHE A 111 18.02 13.34 28.70
N PRO A 112 18.50 14.45 29.28
CA PRO A 112 18.14 14.83 30.65
C PRO A 112 16.64 14.95 30.86
N ILE A 113 15.91 15.53 29.90
CA ILE A 113 14.45 15.65 30.00
C ILE A 113 13.82 14.26 30.06
N LEU A 114 14.10 13.40 29.09
CA LEU A 114 13.47 12.09 29.00
C LEU A 114 13.83 11.18 30.19
N THR A 115 15.06 11.22 30.69
CA THR A 115 15.49 10.41 31.85
C THR A 115 14.98 10.94 33.18
N SER A 116 14.55 12.20 33.25
CA SER A 116 13.92 12.74 34.46
C SER A 116 12.54 12.14 34.75
N TYR A 117 11.96 11.37 33.82
CA TYR A 117 10.68 10.68 33.99
C TYR A 117 10.91 9.20 34.32
N PRO A 118 10.49 8.72 35.50
CA PRO A 118 10.71 7.33 35.93
C PRO A 118 10.14 6.28 34.96
N GLU A 119 9.03 6.59 34.28
CA GLU A 119 8.40 5.69 33.31
C GLU A 119 9.29 5.40 32.08
N LEU A 120 10.28 6.26 31.81
CA LEU A 120 11.15 6.18 30.65
C LEU A 120 12.54 5.60 30.96
N GLU A 121 12.88 5.47 32.25
CA GLU A 121 14.23 5.10 32.71
C GLU A 121 14.73 3.80 32.07
N ASN A 122 13.93 2.73 32.11
CA ASN A 122 14.30 1.42 31.56
C ASN A 122 14.51 1.45 30.03
N TYR A 123 13.79 2.31 29.32
CA TYR A 123 13.91 2.43 27.86
C TYR A 123 15.14 3.24 27.46
N LEU A 124 15.59 4.15 28.32
CA LEU A 124 16.67 5.08 28.05
C LEU A 124 18.02 4.66 28.63
N SER A 125 18.05 3.72 29.58
CA SER A 125 19.30 3.20 30.16
C SER A 125 20.36 2.84 29.11
N PRO A 126 20.06 2.08 28.03
CA PRO A 126 21.06 1.78 27.00
C PRO A 126 21.60 3.03 26.26
N PHE A 127 20.75 4.06 26.11
CA PHE A 127 21.14 5.32 25.48
C PHE A 127 22.04 6.14 26.40
N MET A 128 21.72 6.16 27.70
CA MET A 128 22.51 6.85 28.71
C MET A 128 23.87 6.20 28.90
N ASP A 129 23.94 4.86 28.92
CA ASP A 129 25.21 4.14 28.99
C ASP A 129 26.11 4.46 27.78
N ALA A 130 25.54 4.51 26.57
CA ALA A 130 26.28 4.89 25.37
C ALA A 130 26.69 6.37 25.38
N TRP A 131 25.83 7.26 25.88
CA TRP A 131 26.09 8.69 25.98
C TRP A 131 27.21 8.99 26.98
N LEU A 132 27.14 8.41 28.19
CA LEU A 132 28.11 8.59 29.27
C LEU A 132 29.40 7.80 29.05
N GLY A 133 29.32 6.65 28.37
CA GLY A 133 30.46 5.79 28.04
C GLY A 133 31.33 6.31 26.89
N GLY A 134 31.07 7.51 26.37
CA GLY A 134 31.84 8.12 25.27
C GLY A 134 31.54 7.55 23.89
N ALA A 135 30.47 6.76 23.73
CA ALA A 135 30.01 6.20 22.45
C ALA A 135 28.93 7.08 21.79
N ALA A 136 28.85 8.36 22.16
CA ALA A 136 27.83 9.29 21.66
C ALA A 136 27.82 9.40 20.12
N GLU A 137 28.98 9.40 19.45
CA GLU A 137 29.04 9.45 17.98
C GLU A 137 28.41 8.22 17.32
N GLN A 138 28.60 7.02 17.88
CA GLN A 138 27.99 5.80 17.37
C GLN A 138 26.47 5.84 17.54
N LEU A 139 26.01 6.31 18.71
CA LEU A 139 24.59 6.49 18.99
C LEU A 139 23.95 7.51 18.03
N MET A 140 24.64 8.62 17.74
CA MET A 140 24.18 9.62 16.77
C MET A 140 24.05 9.02 15.36
N GLY A 141 25.03 8.20 14.95
CA GLY A 141 24.97 7.47 13.67
C GLY A 141 23.76 6.55 13.57
N GLN A 142 23.40 5.85 14.67
CA GLN A 142 22.22 4.99 14.72
C GLN A 142 20.92 5.80 14.65
N ILE A 143 20.77 6.85 15.47
CA ILE A 143 19.56 7.68 15.51
C ILE A 143 19.34 8.42 14.18
N ALA A 144 20.42 8.83 13.51
CA ALA A 144 20.37 9.54 12.23
C ALA A 144 19.57 8.77 11.16
N SER A 145 19.60 7.43 11.20
CA SER A 145 18.87 6.57 10.25
C SER A 145 17.37 6.83 10.23
N ALA A 146 16.74 7.11 11.38
CA ALA A 146 15.32 7.47 11.44
C ALA A 146 15.10 8.99 11.47
N LYS A 147 16.01 9.76 12.08
CA LYS A 147 15.88 11.22 12.17
C LYS A 147 15.84 11.88 10.80
N ILE A 148 16.68 11.45 9.86
CA ILE A 148 16.73 12.04 8.51
C ILE A 148 15.40 11.88 7.75
N PRO A 149 14.83 10.66 7.60
CA PRO A 149 13.51 10.48 7.01
C PRO A 149 12.41 11.28 7.72
N LEU A 150 12.40 11.29 9.06
CA LEU A 150 11.40 12.05 9.83
C LEU A 150 11.51 13.56 9.58
N SER A 151 12.72 14.10 9.50
CA SER A 151 12.93 15.53 9.24
C SER A 151 12.55 15.97 7.82
N ARG A 152 12.55 15.05 6.83
CA ARG A 152 12.03 15.35 5.47
C ARG A 152 10.52 15.60 5.43
N MET A 153 9.79 15.17 6.46
CA MET A 153 8.35 15.41 6.57
C MET A 153 8.01 16.80 7.12
N ILE A 154 8.99 17.54 7.63
CA ILE A 154 8.78 18.87 8.20
C ILE A 154 8.34 19.84 7.09
N SER A 155 7.06 20.19 7.10
CA SER A 155 6.48 21.19 6.20
C SER A 155 5.29 21.88 6.86
N PRO A 156 5.00 23.15 6.51
CA PRO A 156 3.84 23.84 7.04
C PRO A 156 2.52 23.09 6.78
N GLN A 157 2.38 22.49 5.59
CA GLN A 157 1.17 21.76 5.20
C GLN A 157 0.97 20.49 6.02
N LEU A 158 2.02 19.68 6.21
CA LEU A 158 1.88 18.47 7.01
C LEU A 158 1.66 18.78 8.48
N TYR A 159 2.31 19.84 8.99
CA TYR A 159 2.13 20.25 10.38
C TYR A 159 0.71 20.72 10.63
N TRP A 160 0.10 21.45 9.69
CA TRP A 160 -1.31 21.80 9.76
C TRP A 160 -2.22 20.57 9.87
N VAL A 161 -2.05 19.59 8.97
CA VAL A 161 -2.92 18.40 8.93
C VAL A 161 -2.74 17.49 10.16
N MET A 162 -1.54 17.45 10.75
CA MET A 162 -1.21 16.50 11.82
C MET A 162 -1.07 17.12 13.21
N SER A 163 -1.38 18.42 13.38
CA SER A 163 -1.29 19.11 14.67
C SER A 163 -2.58 19.11 15.49
N ASP A 164 -3.68 18.60 14.94
CA ASP A 164 -4.97 18.56 15.63
C ASP A 164 -5.61 17.17 15.54
N SER A 165 -6.61 16.92 16.40
CA SER A 165 -7.33 15.66 16.51
C SER A 165 -8.84 15.90 16.36
N GLU A 166 -9.24 16.34 15.17
CA GLU A 166 -10.64 16.67 14.86
C GLU A 166 -11.54 15.45 14.67
N PHE A 167 -10.97 14.28 14.36
CA PHE A 167 -11.76 13.06 14.13
C PHE A 167 -11.01 11.78 14.50
N THR A 168 -11.77 10.74 14.81
CA THR A 168 -11.29 9.39 15.08
C THR A 168 -11.28 8.53 13.82
N LEU A 169 -10.32 7.61 13.72
CA LEU A 169 -10.14 6.73 12.56
C LEU A 169 -11.06 5.49 12.56
N ASP A 170 -12.04 5.43 13.47
CA ASP A 170 -13.03 4.36 13.59
C ASP A 170 -14.21 4.59 12.63
N ILE A 171 -13.91 4.64 11.33
CA ILE A 171 -14.88 5.01 10.29
C ILE A 171 -16.17 4.18 10.27
N ASN A 172 -16.14 2.96 10.82
CA ASN A 172 -17.28 2.05 10.89
C ASN A 172 -17.95 1.96 12.26
N ASN A 173 -17.72 2.95 13.13
CA ASN A 173 -18.40 3.10 14.40
C ASN A 173 -19.94 3.21 14.18
N PRO A 174 -20.77 2.39 14.85
CA PRO A 174 -22.23 2.47 14.75
C PRO A 174 -22.84 3.80 15.23
N GLU A 175 -22.23 4.47 16.20
CA GLU A 175 -22.74 5.71 16.78
C GLU A 175 -22.38 6.93 15.93
N GLU A 176 -21.19 6.91 15.33
CA GLU A 176 -20.65 8.02 14.56
C GLU A 176 -19.90 7.50 13.31
N PRO A 177 -20.63 7.03 12.29
CA PRO A 177 -20.03 6.54 11.05
C PRO A 177 -19.40 7.68 10.26
N LYS A 178 -18.23 7.42 9.67
CA LYS A 178 -17.44 8.44 8.97
C LYS A 178 -17.02 7.95 7.59
N ILE A 179 -16.80 8.90 6.68
CA ILE A 179 -16.17 8.63 5.39
C ILE A 179 -14.80 9.32 5.42
N LEU A 180 -13.75 8.55 5.15
CA LEU A 180 -12.40 9.09 5.01
C LEU A 180 -11.99 9.00 3.54
N CYS A 181 -11.72 10.15 2.94
CA CYS A 181 -11.13 10.24 1.61
C CYS A 181 -9.69 10.72 1.75
N VAL A 182 -8.75 9.96 1.20
CA VAL A 182 -7.32 10.29 1.23
C VAL A 182 -6.86 10.50 -0.20
N GLY A 183 -6.41 11.71 -0.50
CA GLY A 183 -5.73 12.04 -1.76
C GLY A 183 -4.22 12.05 -1.55
N ASN A 184 -3.48 11.43 -2.46
CA ASN A 184 -2.03 11.56 -2.51
C ASN A 184 -1.62 12.34 -3.77
N ASN A 185 -0.50 13.06 -3.69
CA ASN A 185 0.13 13.66 -4.86
C ASN A 185 1.30 12.76 -5.30
N PRO A 186 1.26 12.18 -6.53
CA PRO A 186 2.33 11.32 -7.05
C PRO A 186 3.73 11.95 -6.95
N ASP A 187 3.85 13.26 -7.20
CA ASP A 187 5.15 13.97 -7.17
C ASP A 187 5.74 14.07 -5.77
N ARG A 188 4.92 13.85 -4.73
CA ARG A 188 5.30 14.00 -3.31
C ARG A 188 5.07 12.72 -2.51
N GLN A 189 4.94 11.58 -3.18
CA GLN A 189 4.69 10.28 -2.54
C GLN A 189 5.73 9.96 -1.46
N ASN A 190 7.01 10.26 -1.70
CA ASN A 190 8.09 10.02 -0.73
C ASN A 190 8.00 10.89 0.53
N ILE A 191 7.40 12.07 0.43
CA ILE A 191 7.26 13.01 1.55
C ILE A 191 6.04 12.61 2.39
N TYR A 192 4.93 12.26 1.75
CA TYR A 192 3.67 11.97 2.44
C TYR A 192 3.49 10.49 2.82
N GLY A 193 4.28 9.59 2.24
CA GLY A 193 4.14 8.15 2.42
C GLY A 193 4.18 7.70 3.88
N ALA A 194 5.04 8.27 4.70
CA ALA A 194 5.14 7.91 6.12
C ALA A 194 3.92 8.38 6.95
N ALA A 195 3.43 9.61 6.72
CA ALA A 195 2.23 10.12 7.37
C ALA A 195 0.98 9.30 6.96
N LEU A 196 0.81 9.04 5.66
CA LEU A 196 -0.27 8.21 5.15
C LEU A 196 -0.18 6.77 5.66
N GLY A 197 1.03 6.22 5.74
CA GLY A 197 1.30 4.91 6.33
C GLY A 197 0.85 4.81 7.79
N LEU A 198 1.04 5.86 8.59
CA LEU A 198 0.56 5.92 9.98
C LEU A 198 -0.97 5.78 10.03
N TYR A 199 -1.70 6.60 9.26
CA TYR A 199 -3.16 6.53 9.17
C TYR A 199 -3.62 5.14 8.74
N ASN A 200 -3.07 4.62 7.66
CA ASN A 200 -3.43 3.30 7.13
C ASN A 200 -3.23 2.19 8.15
N SER A 201 -2.05 2.13 8.77
CA SER A 201 -1.72 1.10 9.76
C SER A 201 -2.69 1.10 10.96
N ARG A 202 -3.22 2.28 11.30
CA ARG A 202 -4.18 2.44 12.40
C ARG A 202 -5.60 2.10 11.97
N ILE A 203 -6.05 2.59 10.82
CA ILE A 203 -7.39 2.33 10.26
C ILE A 203 -7.63 0.84 10.13
N VAL A 204 -6.67 0.09 9.56
CA VAL A 204 -6.75 -1.38 9.39
C VAL A 204 -7.11 -2.09 10.69
N LYS A 205 -6.47 -1.69 11.80
CA LYS A 205 -6.72 -2.29 13.11
C LYS A 205 -8.06 -1.86 13.70
N LEU A 206 -8.53 -0.65 13.42
CA LEU A 206 -9.77 -0.11 13.97
C LEU A 206 -11.01 -0.65 13.28
N ILE A 207 -10.98 -0.75 11.95
CA ILE A 207 -12.13 -1.25 11.17
C ILE A 207 -12.31 -2.76 11.32
N ASN A 208 -11.24 -3.49 11.61
CA ASN A 208 -11.24 -4.95 11.74
C ASN A 208 -11.67 -5.40 13.16
N LYS A 209 -12.85 -4.95 13.61
CA LYS A 209 -13.44 -5.28 14.91
C LYS A 209 -14.86 -5.84 14.75
N LYS A 210 -15.24 -6.73 15.66
CA LYS A 210 -16.60 -7.28 15.74
C LYS A 210 -17.59 -6.21 16.21
N GLY A 211 -18.84 -6.32 15.79
CA GLY A 211 -19.94 -5.44 16.22
C GLY A 211 -19.94 -4.05 15.56
N MET A 212 -19.01 -3.78 14.65
CA MET A 212 -18.98 -2.53 13.87
C MET A 212 -19.87 -2.61 12.62
N LEU A 213 -20.11 -1.47 11.98
CA LEU A 213 -20.83 -1.40 10.70
C LEU A 213 -20.03 -2.04 9.57
N LYS A 214 -20.75 -2.43 8.50
CA LYS A 214 -20.13 -2.82 7.24
C LYS A 214 -19.34 -1.64 6.71
N SER A 215 -18.13 -1.88 6.23
CA SER A 215 -17.28 -0.83 5.67
C SER A 215 -16.52 -1.32 4.45
N SER A 216 -15.99 -0.38 3.69
CA SER A 216 -15.16 -0.68 2.53
C SER A 216 -13.89 0.15 2.53
N VAL A 217 -12.79 -0.49 2.14
CA VAL A 217 -11.51 0.15 1.85
C VAL A 217 -11.34 0.08 0.33
N ILE A 218 -11.37 1.23 -0.33
CA ILE A 218 -11.24 1.34 -1.78
C ILE A 218 -9.93 2.05 -2.07
N ILE A 219 -9.05 1.40 -2.82
CA ILE A 219 -7.76 1.92 -3.21
C ILE A 219 -7.71 1.90 -4.74
N ASP A 220 -7.70 3.08 -5.37
CA ASP A 220 -7.74 3.22 -6.83
C ASP A 220 -6.43 2.75 -7.49
N GLU A 221 -5.29 3.12 -6.89
CA GLU A 221 -3.97 2.68 -7.36
C GLU A 221 -3.11 2.27 -6.16
N LEU A 222 -3.08 0.97 -5.87
CA LEU A 222 -2.37 0.40 -4.72
C LEU A 222 -0.86 0.73 -4.67
N PRO A 223 -0.09 0.73 -5.78
CA PRO A 223 1.28 1.24 -5.85
C PRO A 223 1.50 2.68 -5.33
N THR A 224 0.48 3.54 -5.33
CA THR A 224 0.66 4.95 -4.90
C THR A 224 0.74 5.10 -3.37
N ILE A 225 0.43 4.05 -2.63
CA ILE A 225 0.38 4.08 -1.17
C ILE A 225 0.81 2.72 -0.59
N TYR A 226 1.88 2.71 0.20
CA TYR A 226 2.28 1.50 0.90
C TYR A 226 1.32 1.22 2.06
N PHE A 227 0.62 0.08 1.99
CA PHE A 227 -0.44 -0.28 2.93
C PHE A 227 0.00 -1.47 3.80
N LYS A 228 0.76 -1.17 4.85
CA LYS A 228 1.28 -2.20 5.77
C LYS A 228 0.13 -2.99 6.42
N GLY A 229 0.20 -4.33 6.32
CA GLY A 229 -0.82 -5.23 6.90
C GLY A 229 -2.06 -5.42 6.02
N LEU A 230 -1.99 -5.09 4.73
CA LEU A 230 -3.04 -5.33 3.76
C LEU A 230 -3.39 -6.82 3.64
N ASP A 231 -2.38 -7.69 3.65
CA ASP A 231 -2.50 -9.14 3.63
C ASP A 231 -3.38 -9.66 4.77
N ASN A 232 -3.14 -9.19 6.00
CA ASN A 232 -3.92 -9.55 7.18
C ASN A 232 -5.34 -8.97 7.10
N LEU A 233 -5.49 -7.74 6.61
CA LEU A 233 -6.80 -7.15 6.38
C LEU A 233 -7.60 -8.06 5.43
N ILE A 234 -7.08 -8.38 4.24
CA ILE A 234 -7.78 -9.22 3.25
C ILE A 234 -8.15 -10.59 3.84
N ALA A 235 -7.25 -11.20 4.62
CA ALA A 235 -7.48 -12.52 5.20
C ALA A 235 -8.55 -12.55 6.31
N THR A 236 -8.62 -11.52 7.16
CA THR A 236 -9.43 -11.55 8.39
C THR A 236 -10.68 -10.66 8.36
N ALA A 237 -10.66 -9.61 7.53
CA ALA A 237 -11.72 -8.61 7.36
C ALA A 237 -13.10 -9.18 7.04
N ARG A 238 -13.14 -10.32 6.33
CA ARG A 238 -14.40 -10.94 5.89
C ARG A 238 -15.35 -11.20 7.04
N SER A 239 -14.83 -11.71 8.16
CA SER A 239 -15.63 -12.01 9.36
C SER A 239 -16.23 -10.75 10.00
N ASN A 240 -15.57 -9.61 9.81
CA ASN A 240 -15.97 -8.29 10.32
C ASN A 240 -16.70 -7.45 9.24
N LYS A 241 -17.10 -8.06 8.12
CA LYS A 241 -17.86 -7.43 7.03
C LYS A 241 -17.16 -6.18 6.45
N VAL A 242 -15.84 -6.22 6.38
CA VAL A 242 -15.02 -5.19 5.72
C VAL A 242 -14.68 -5.68 4.30
N ALA A 243 -15.04 -4.88 3.29
CA ALA A 243 -14.79 -5.19 1.88
C ALA A 243 -13.61 -4.38 1.35
N VAL A 244 -12.62 -5.05 0.76
CA VAL A 244 -11.43 -4.41 0.19
C VAL A 244 -11.53 -4.43 -1.34
N CYS A 245 -11.40 -3.27 -1.97
CA CYS A 245 -11.35 -3.10 -3.42
C CYS A 245 -10.00 -2.48 -3.78
N LEU A 246 -9.24 -3.17 -4.64
CA LEU A 246 -7.87 -2.82 -5.00
C LEU A 246 -7.79 -2.63 -6.51
N GLY A 247 -7.39 -1.43 -6.94
CA GLY A 247 -6.95 -1.15 -8.30
C GLY A 247 -5.43 -1.13 -8.38
N PHE A 248 -4.91 -1.69 -9.47
CA PHE A 248 -3.50 -1.63 -9.87
C PHE A 248 -3.43 -1.97 -11.37
N GLN A 249 -2.37 -1.52 -12.04
CA GLN A 249 -2.25 -1.68 -13.49
C GLN A 249 -1.77 -3.07 -13.90
N ASP A 250 -0.83 -3.63 -13.15
CA ASP A 250 -0.18 -4.89 -13.48
C ASP A 250 0.30 -5.64 -12.23
N PHE A 251 0.28 -6.97 -12.26
CA PHE A 251 0.77 -7.79 -11.15
C PHE A 251 2.26 -7.57 -10.85
N SER A 252 3.07 -7.17 -11.85
CA SER A 252 4.49 -6.87 -11.64
C SER A 252 4.69 -5.62 -10.77
N GLN A 253 3.80 -4.63 -10.85
CA GLN A 253 3.85 -3.46 -9.97
C GLN A 253 3.58 -3.87 -8.52
N LEU A 254 2.61 -4.76 -8.31
CA LEU A 254 2.30 -5.30 -6.99
C LEU A 254 3.49 -6.07 -6.40
N VAL A 255 4.16 -6.93 -7.19
CA VAL A 255 5.35 -7.67 -6.77
C VAL A 255 6.51 -6.73 -6.44
N ARG A 256 6.72 -5.68 -7.24
CA ARG A 256 7.78 -4.68 -6.99
C ARG A 256 7.57 -3.95 -5.66
N ASP A 257 6.33 -3.55 -5.35
CA ASP A 257 6.05 -2.63 -4.25
C ASP A 257 5.77 -3.36 -2.91
N TYR A 258 5.25 -4.60 -2.96
CA TYR A 258 4.90 -5.41 -1.78
C TYR A 258 5.79 -6.66 -1.63
N GLY A 259 6.61 -6.99 -2.62
CA GLY A 259 7.40 -8.21 -2.65
C GLY A 259 6.57 -9.46 -2.97
N ASP A 260 7.27 -10.54 -3.35
CA ASP A 260 6.64 -11.78 -3.84
C ASP A 260 5.64 -12.40 -2.87
N LYS A 261 5.95 -12.38 -1.57
CA LYS A 261 5.12 -13.04 -0.54
C LYS A 261 3.76 -12.35 -0.40
N GLU A 262 3.76 -11.04 -0.19
CA GLU A 262 2.54 -10.26 0.02
C GLU A 262 1.72 -10.16 -1.27
N ALA A 263 2.39 -9.97 -2.41
CA ALA A 263 1.74 -9.94 -3.72
C ALA A 263 0.98 -11.24 -4.03
N LYS A 264 1.57 -12.41 -3.73
CA LYS A 264 0.90 -13.71 -3.89
C LYS A 264 -0.34 -13.85 -3.01
N VAL A 265 -0.33 -13.31 -1.78
CA VAL A 265 -1.51 -13.32 -0.91
C VAL A 265 -2.64 -12.52 -1.54
N VAL A 266 -2.36 -11.30 -2.01
CA VAL A 266 -3.36 -10.47 -2.70
C VAL A 266 -3.91 -11.18 -3.93
N MET A 267 -3.05 -11.72 -4.79
CA MET A 267 -3.47 -12.43 -6.01
C MET A 267 -4.31 -13.67 -5.69
N ASN A 268 -3.96 -14.45 -4.67
CA ASN A 268 -4.62 -15.73 -4.41
C ASN A 268 -5.87 -15.63 -3.53
N THR A 269 -5.94 -14.65 -2.62
CA THR A 269 -7.05 -14.53 -1.67
C THR A 269 -8.23 -13.73 -2.22
N VAL A 270 -7.99 -12.77 -3.11
CA VAL A 270 -9.06 -11.94 -3.68
C VAL A 270 -9.94 -12.78 -4.61
N GLY A 271 -11.19 -13.02 -4.21
CA GLY A 271 -12.11 -13.91 -4.95
C GLY A 271 -12.80 -13.29 -6.17
N ASN A 272 -12.82 -11.96 -6.26
CA ASN A 272 -13.43 -11.22 -7.37
C ASN A 272 -12.32 -10.51 -8.16
N ILE A 273 -12.21 -10.76 -9.45
CA ILE A 273 -11.28 -10.03 -10.34
C ILE A 273 -12.05 -9.43 -11.49
N PHE A 274 -11.68 -8.19 -11.80
CA PHE A 274 -12.02 -7.50 -13.03
C PHE A 274 -10.71 -7.06 -13.65
N SER A 275 -10.46 -7.44 -14.90
CA SER A 275 -9.25 -7.10 -15.63
C SER A 275 -9.62 -6.56 -17.00
N GLY A 276 -9.16 -5.35 -17.29
CA GLY A 276 -9.14 -4.79 -18.64
C GLY A 276 -7.98 -5.38 -19.44
N GLN A 277 -7.48 -4.62 -20.41
CA GLN A 277 -6.32 -5.03 -21.20
C GLN A 277 -5.06 -5.11 -20.33
N VAL A 278 -4.45 -6.29 -20.26
CA VAL A 278 -3.16 -6.52 -19.60
C VAL A 278 -2.31 -7.48 -20.44
N VAL A 279 -0.99 -7.36 -20.34
CA VAL A 279 -0.03 -8.09 -21.18
C VAL A 279 0.92 -8.96 -20.35
N GLY A 280 1.74 -9.77 -21.03
CA GLY A 280 2.84 -10.48 -20.39
C GLY A 280 2.39 -11.53 -19.38
N GLU A 281 3.02 -11.54 -18.21
CA GLU A 281 2.82 -12.56 -17.19
C GLU A 281 1.43 -12.46 -16.54
N THR A 282 0.94 -11.24 -16.29
CA THR A 282 -0.40 -10.99 -15.75
C THR A 282 -1.49 -11.66 -16.59
N ALA A 283 -1.41 -11.53 -17.92
CA ALA A 283 -2.37 -12.16 -18.83
C ALA A 283 -2.33 -13.70 -18.76
N LYS A 284 -1.14 -14.30 -18.59
CA LYS A 284 -1.00 -15.75 -18.42
C LYS A 284 -1.59 -16.21 -17.09
N THR A 285 -1.24 -15.54 -15.99
CA THR A 285 -1.77 -15.86 -14.66
C THR A 285 -3.29 -15.77 -14.62
N LEU A 286 -3.87 -14.74 -15.25
CA LEU A 286 -5.32 -14.62 -15.36
C LEU A 286 -5.94 -15.73 -16.22
N SER A 287 -5.35 -16.04 -17.37
CA SER A 287 -5.80 -17.12 -18.25
C SER A 287 -5.81 -18.48 -17.54
N GLU A 288 -4.75 -18.79 -16.80
CA GLU A 288 -4.64 -20.00 -15.98
C GLU A 288 -5.70 -20.02 -14.88
N ARG A 289 -5.95 -18.87 -14.24
CA ARG A 289 -6.97 -18.72 -13.20
C ARG A 289 -8.39 -18.90 -13.72
N PHE A 290 -8.68 -18.49 -14.95
CA PHE A 290 -9.97 -18.75 -15.59
C PHE A 290 -10.13 -20.22 -16.02
N GLY A 291 -9.04 -20.97 -16.05
CA GLY A 291 -9.04 -22.40 -16.34
C GLY A 291 -9.17 -22.72 -17.82
N LYS A 292 -9.39 -24.02 -18.08
CA LYS A 292 -9.46 -24.59 -19.42
C LYS A 292 -10.83 -25.22 -19.65
N VAL A 293 -11.28 -25.23 -20.90
CA VAL A 293 -12.53 -25.83 -21.34
C VAL A 293 -12.26 -26.83 -22.46
N LEU A 294 -13.04 -27.91 -22.48
CA LEU A 294 -12.95 -28.90 -23.55
C LEU A 294 -13.52 -28.31 -24.85
N GLN A 295 -12.66 -28.05 -25.81
CA GLN A 295 -13.02 -27.54 -27.13
C GLN A 295 -13.12 -28.69 -28.13
N LYS A 296 -14.20 -28.69 -28.92
CA LYS A 296 -14.36 -29.60 -30.06
C LYS A 296 -13.78 -28.94 -31.30
N ARG A 297 -12.71 -29.49 -31.85
CA ARG A 297 -12.15 -29.07 -33.14
C ARG A 297 -12.67 -30.01 -34.23
N GLN A 298 -13.34 -29.43 -35.22
CA GLN A 298 -13.72 -30.13 -36.43
C GLN A 298 -12.70 -29.81 -37.51
N SER A 299 -11.98 -30.83 -37.98
CA SER A 299 -11.08 -30.71 -39.11
C SER A 299 -11.78 -31.31 -40.33
N ILE A 300 -12.03 -30.45 -41.31
CA ILE A 300 -12.65 -30.81 -42.59
C ILE A 300 -11.53 -30.89 -43.62
N SER A 301 -11.27 -32.09 -44.14
CA SER A 301 -10.32 -32.32 -45.21
C SER A 301 -11.09 -32.60 -46.50
N ILE A 302 -10.92 -31.71 -47.49
CA ILE A 302 -11.64 -31.72 -48.77
C ILE A 302 -10.68 -32.20 -49.85
N ASN A 303 -10.96 -33.37 -50.42
CA ASN A 303 -10.33 -33.89 -51.63
C ASN A 303 -11.28 -33.76 -52.82
N ARG A 304 -10.75 -33.84 -54.06
CA ARG A 304 -11.54 -33.70 -55.31
C ARG A 304 -12.74 -34.66 -55.43
N GLN A 305 -12.77 -35.73 -54.65
CA GLN A 305 -13.80 -36.78 -54.71
C GLN A 305 -14.59 -36.94 -53.39
N ASP A 306 -14.05 -36.51 -52.24
CA ASP A 306 -14.67 -36.75 -50.93
C ASP A 306 -14.34 -35.63 -49.93
N VAL A 307 -15.30 -35.34 -49.05
CA VAL A 307 -15.14 -34.47 -47.88
C VAL A 307 -15.11 -35.35 -46.63
N SER A 308 -13.98 -35.37 -45.94
CA SER A 308 -13.83 -36.07 -44.66
C SER A 308 -13.89 -35.08 -43.50
N THR A 309 -14.73 -35.35 -42.50
CA THR A 309 -14.79 -34.56 -41.27
C THR A 309 -14.30 -35.40 -40.12
N SER A 310 -13.26 -34.93 -39.43
CA SER A 310 -12.76 -35.52 -38.19
C SER A 310 -13.07 -34.59 -37.03
N ILE A 311 -13.55 -35.15 -35.93
CA ILE A 311 -13.87 -34.39 -34.71
C ILE A 311 -12.89 -34.84 -33.64
N ASN A 312 -12.08 -33.92 -33.14
CA ASN A 312 -11.17 -34.14 -32.02
C ASN A 312 -11.53 -33.20 -30.87
N THR A 313 -11.27 -33.63 -29.63
CA THR A 313 -11.50 -32.83 -28.43
C THR A 313 -10.17 -32.50 -27.78
N GLN A 314 -9.93 -31.23 -27.50
CA GLN A 314 -8.72 -30.76 -26.82
C GLN A 314 -9.10 -29.80 -25.68
N MET A 315 -8.39 -29.89 -24.56
CA MET A 315 -8.50 -28.90 -23.49
C MET A 315 -7.75 -27.64 -23.91
N ASP A 316 -8.47 -26.53 -24.06
CA ASP A 316 -7.90 -25.23 -24.43
C ASP A 316 -8.23 -24.17 -23.36
N ALA A 317 -7.48 -23.07 -23.32
CA ALA A 317 -7.74 -21.99 -22.36
C ALA A 317 -9.14 -21.40 -22.59
N LEU A 318 -9.90 -21.19 -21.51
CA LEU A 318 -11.23 -20.58 -21.61
C LEU A 318 -11.15 -19.16 -22.18
N ILE A 319 -10.16 -18.40 -21.71
CA ILE A 319 -9.81 -17.08 -22.23
C ILE A 319 -8.30 -17.07 -22.47
N PRO A 320 -7.82 -17.15 -23.74
CA PRO A 320 -6.40 -17.15 -24.04
C PRO A 320 -5.68 -15.85 -23.64
N PRO A 321 -4.39 -15.88 -23.24
CA PRO A 321 -3.65 -14.67 -22.88
C PRO A 321 -3.62 -13.61 -23.99
N SER A 322 -3.56 -14.05 -25.26
CA SER A 322 -3.63 -13.16 -26.43
C SER A 322 -4.96 -12.42 -26.54
N LYS A 323 -6.07 -13.04 -26.10
CA LYS A 323 -7.38 -12.39 -26.08
C LYS A 323 -7.46 -11.32 -25.00
N ILE A 324 -6.89 -11.59 -23.82
CA ILE A 324 -6.78 -10.63 -22.71
C ILE A 324 -5.90 -9.44 -23.11
N SER A 325 -4.76 -9.73 -23.77
CA SER A 325 -3.82 -8.72 -24.24
C SER A 325 -4.39 -7.83 -25.35
N GLY A 326 -5.42 -8.29 -26.07
CA GLY A 326 -6.09 -7.56 -27.15
C GLY A 326 -7.46 -7.02 -26.78
N LEU A 327 -7.82 -6.92 -25.50
CA LEU A 327 -9.08 -6.32 -25.08
C LEU A 327 -9.14 -4.85 -25.50
N THR A 328 -10.27 -4.45 -26.09
CA THR A 328 -10.56 -3.04 -26.39
C THR A 328 -11.01 -2.32 -25.11
N GLN A 329 -10.85 -1.00 -25.07
CA GLN A 329 -11.37 -0.18 -23.98
C GLN A 329 -12.85 -0.47 -23.72
N GLY A 330 -13.23 -0.62 -22.45
CA GLY A 330 -14.58 -1.00 -22.04
C GLY A 330 -14.84 -2.51 -22.00
N MET A 331 -13.99 -3.34 -22.62
CA MET A 331 -14.06 -4.80 -22.50
C MET A 331 -13.26 -5.28 -21.29
N PHE A 332 -13.87 -6.17 -20.52
CA PHE A 332 -13.29 -6.74 -19.31
C PHE A 332 -13.43 -8.26 -19.32
N VAL A 333 -12.45 -8.91 -18.72
CA VAL A 333 -12.51 -10.32 -18.33
C VAL A 333 -12.42 -10.41 -16.82
N GLY A 334 -12.98 -11.47 -16.25
CA GLY A 334 -12.91 -11.60 -14.81
C GLY A 334 -13.65 -12.80 -14.27
N SER A 335 -13.59 -12.91 -12.95
CA SER A 335 -14.29 -13.94 -12.20
C SER A 335 -14.92 -13.34 -10.95
N VAL A 336 -16.10 -13.84 -10.60
CA VAL A 336 -16.82 -13.46 -9.39
C VAL A 336 -17.04 -14.66 -8.48
N SER A 337 -16.95 -14.42 -7.18
CA SER A 337 -17.25 -15.37 -6.12
C SER A 337 -18.70 -15.20 -5.65
N ASP A 338 -19.30 -16.30 -5.22
CA ASP A 338 -20.66 -16.36 -4.68
C ASP A 338 -20.67 -16.60 -3.17
N ASN A 339 -21.87 -16.48 -2.59
CA ASN A 339 -22.15 -16.85 -1.21
C ASN A 339 -23.05 -18.08 -1.17
N PHE A 340 -23.10 -18.78 -0.04
CA PHE A 340 -23.90 -20.01 0.11
C PHE A 340 -25.37 -19.83 -0.32
N ASN A 341 -25.94 -18.65 -0.04
CA ASN A 341 -27.34 -18.32 -0.34
C ASN A 341 -27.56 -17.73 -1.74
N GLU A 342 -26.49 -17.33 -2.45
CA GLU A 342 -26.57 -16.54 -3.69
C GLU A 342 -25.60 -17.12 -4.72
N ARG A 343 -25.87 -18.35 -5.18
CA ARG A 343 -25.00 -19.05 -6.14
C ARG A 343 -25.06 -18.37 -7.51
N ILE A 344 -23.89 -18.25 -8.15
CA ILE A 344 -23.74 -17.69 -9.48
C ILE A 344 -23.42 -18.82 -10.45
N GLU A 345 -24.27 -19.03 -11.47
CA GLU A 345 -24.06 -20.06 -12.49
C GLU A 345 -22.85 -19.74 -13.37
N GLN A 346 -22.76 -18.51 -13.87
CA GLN A 346 -21.65 -18.05 -14.70
C GLN A 346 -20.71 -17.14 -13.91
N LYS A 347 -19.69 -17.75 -13.29
CA LYS A 347 -18.69 -17.02 -12.49
C LYS A 347 -17.65 -16.28 -13.32
N ILE A 348 -17.33 -16.78 -14.50
CA ILE A 348 -16.30 -16.21 -15.38
C ILE A 348 -16.99 -15.45 -16.52
N PHE A 349 -16.52 -14.24 -16.80
CA PHE A 349 -17.08 -13.38 -17.82
C PHE A 349 -16.01 -12.78 -18.73
N HIS A 350 -16.45 -12.45 -19.95
CA HIS A 350 -15.76 -11.61 -20.92
C HIS A 350 -16.84 -10.72 -21.53
N CYS A 351 -16.94 -9.47 -21.09
CA CYS A 351 -18.06 -8.58 -21.43
C CYS A 351 -17.62 -7.13 -21.58
N GLU A 352 -18.48 -6.35 -22.21
CA GLU A 352 -18.37 -4.89 -22.24
C GLU A 352 -19.05 -4.29 -20.99
N ILE A 353 -18.33 -3.43 -20.27
CA ILE A 353 -18.91 -2.63 -19.20
C ILE A 353 -19.51 -1.37 -19.82
N VAL A 354 -20.84 -1.36 -19.94
CA VAL A 354 -21.59 -0.23 -20.47
C VAL A 354 -21.90 0.79 -19.38
N VAL A 355 -21.39 2.01 -19.54
CA VAL A 355 -21.69 3.15 -18.65
C VAL A 355 -22.80 4.00 -19.27
N ASP A 356 -23.91 4.14 -18.54
CA ASP A 356 -25.03 5.01 -18.95
C ASP A 356 -24.67 6.48 -18.67
N ALA A 357 -24.07 7.15 -19.66
CA ALA A 357 -23.59 8.52 -19.55
C ALA A 357 -24.69 9.52 -19.16
N GLU A 358 -25.93 9.32 -19.64
CA GLU A 358 -27.05 10.22 -19.32
C GLU A 358 -27.56 10.02 -17.89
N LYS A 359 -27.52 8.79 -17.38
CA LYS A 359 -27.79 8.54 -15.96
C LYS A 359 -26.70 9.14 -15.08
N VAL A 360 -25.42 8.98 -15.44
CA VAL A 360 -24.29 9.56 -14.69
C VAL A 360 -24.38 11.09 -14.66
N LYS A 361 -24.60 11.76 -15.80
CA LYS A 361 -24.77 13.22 -15.84
C LYS A 361 -25.93 13.72 -14.98
N ARG A 362 -27.07 13.01 -14.98
CA ARG A 362 -28.21 13.35 -14.11
C ARG A 362 -27.84 13.22 -12.64
N GLU A 363 -27.11 12.18 -12.28
CA GLU A 363 -26.60 11.99 -10.93
C GLU A 363 -25.62 13.11 -10.52
N GLU A 364 -24.65 13.41 -11.38
CA GLU A 364 -23.66 14.48 -11.20
C GLU A 364 -24.33 15.86 -11.04
N SER A 365 -25.39 16.13 -11.80
CA SER A 365 -26.16 17.37 -11.68
C SER A 365 -26.85 17.55 -10.32
N ALA A 366 -27.06 16.44 -9.59
CA ALA A 366 -27.66 16.44 -8.26
C ALA A 366 -26.61 16.46 -7.14
N TYR A 367 -25.31 16.43 -7.46
CA TYR A 367 -24.25 16.46 -6.46
C TYR A 367 -24.26 17.78 -5.68
N LYS A 368 -24.22 17.64 -4.35
CA LYS A 368 -24.05 18.79 -3.45
C LYS A 368 -22.58 19.11 -3.34
N LYS A 369 -22.26 20.40 -3.28
CA LYS A 369 -20.89 20.84 -2.98
C LYS A 369 -20.50 20.29 -1.60
N ILE A 370 -19.25 19.84 -1.51
CA ILE A 370 -18.64 19.45 -0.23
C ILE A 370 -18.68 20.70 0.67
N PRO A 371 -19.20 20.59 1.91
CA PRO A 371 -19.22 21.73 2.82
C PRO A 371 -17.78 22.18 3.10
N VAL A 372 -17.59 23.50 3.20
CA VAL A 372 -16.30 24.06 3.61
C VAL A 372 -16.18 23.81 5.12
N ILE A 373 -15.27 22.92 5.50
CA ILE A 373 -15.02 22.55 6.90
C ILE A 373 -14.12 23.59 7.57
N THR A 374 -13.13 24.08 6.82
CA THR A 374 -12.20 25.12 7.27
C THR A 374 -12.21 26.24 6.25
N ASP A 375 -12.66 27.41 6.67
CA ASP A 375 -12.61 28.62 5.86
C ASP A 375 -11.34 29.40 6.19
N PHE A 376 -10.56 29.71 5.16
CA PHE A 376 -9.34 30.50 5.27
C PHE A 376 -9.54 31.96 4.85
N THR A 377 -10.78 32.34 4.54
CA THR A 377 -11.12 33.74 4.23
C THR A 377 -11.27 34.56 5.51
N ASP A 378 -10.75 35.78 5.49
CA ASP A 378 -10.97 36.75 6.56
C ASP A 378 -12.32 37.48 6.41
N GLU A 379 -12.62 38.37 7.36
CA GLU A 379 -13.84 39.19 7.36
C GLU A 379 -13.98 40.07 6.09
N ASP A 380 -12.87 40.36 5.41
CA ASP A 380 -12.80 41.14 4.17
C ASP A 380 -12.82 40.26 2.90
N GLY A 381 -12.88 38.93 3.05
CA GLY A 381 -12.93 37.96 1.96
C GLY A 381 -11.57 37.59 1.34
N ASN A 382 -10.45 37.96 1.95
CA ASN A 382 -9.11 37.62 1.46
C ASN A 382 -8.67 36.23 1.93
N ASP A 383 -8.03 35.46 1.05
CA ASP A 383 -7.46 34.15 1.37
C ASP A 383 -6.19 34.29 2.24
N ARG A 384 -6.30 33.89 3.52
CA ARG A 384 -5.20 33.88 4.49
C ARG A 384 -4.63 32.49 4.76
N MET A 385 -4.93 31.50 3.91
CA MET A 385 -4.50 30.11 4.11
C MET A 385 -2.99 30.00 4.36
N LYS A 386 -2.17 30.66 3.53
CA LYS A 386 -0.71 30.61 3.66
C LYS A 386 -0.23 31.17 5.00
N GLU A 387 -0.83 32.27 5.46
CA GLU A 387 -0.44 32.91 6.71
C GLU A 387 -0.81 32.05 7.91
N THR A 388 -2.04 31.52 7.93
CA THR A 388 -2.54 30.65 9.01
C THR A 388 -1.74 29.36 9.12
N VAL A 389 -1.48 28.69 7.99
CA VAL A 389 -0.67 27.46 7.94
C VAL A 389 0.76 27.74 8.39
N GLN A 390 1.34 28.88 7.98
CA GLN A 390 2.69 29.28 8.39
C GLN A 390 2.76 29.67 9.88
N ALA A 391 1.72 30.30 10.42
CA ALA A 391 1.61 30.65 11.83
C ALA A 391 1.54 29.38 12.69
N ASN A 392 0.74 28.39 12.31
CA ASN A 392 0.70 27.09 13.00
C ASN A 392 2.09 26.41 13.01
N TYR A 393 2.77 26.44 11.87
CA TYR A 393 4.13 25.90 11.76
C TYR A 393 5.13 26.58 12.70
N ARG A 394 5.09 27.91 12.82
CA ARG A 394 5.96 28.66 13.74
C ARG A 394 5.57 28.39 15.20
N ARG A 395 4.27 28.38 15.51
CA ARG A 395 3.74 28.11 16.84
C ARG A 395 4.26 26.78 17.39
N ILE A 396 4.14 25.69 16.63
CA ILE A 396 4.62 24.37 17.05
C ILE A 396 6.12 24.38 17.37
N LYS A 397 6.92 25.09 16.56
CA LYS A 397 8.36 25.22 16.79
C LYS A 397 8.70 26.01 18.05
N GLU A 398 7.91 27.03 18.36
CA GLU A 398 8.06 27.84 19.57
C GLU A 398 7.60 27.06 20.79
N GLU A 399 6.48 26.34 20.70
CA GLU A 399 5.98 25.44 21.75
C GLU A 399 7.03 24.41 22.15
N VAL A 400 7.67 23.72 21.19
CA VAL A 400 8.76 22.78 21.53
C VAL A 400 9.97 23.45 22.17
N LYS A 401 10.33 24.67 21.77
CA LYS A 401 11.42 25.41 22.43
C LYS A 401 11.08 25.71 23.88
N LEU A 402 9.85 26.16 24.15
CA LEU A 402 9.36 26.45 25.49
C LEU A 402 9.30 25.17 26.34
N ILE A 403 8.79 24.06 25.80
CA ILE A 403 8.77 22.75 26.49
C ILE A 403 10.17 22.36 26.96
N VAL A 404 11.18 22.49 26.08
CA VAL A 404 12.57 22.17 26.43
C VAL A 404 13.10 23.12 27.50
N GLN A 405 12.86 24.43 27.35
CA GLN A 405 13.31 25.41 28.32
C GLN A 405 12.71 25.16 29.71
N ASP A 406 11.39 25.02 29.79
CA ASP A 406 10.64 24.83 31.03
C ASP A 406 11.11 23.56 31.75
N GLU A 407 11.33 22.46 31.02
CA GLU A 407 11.81 21.22 31.62
C GLU A 407 13.27 21.29 32.09
N LEU A 408 14.14 21.97 31.36
CA LEU A 408 15.53 22.17 31.81
C LEU A 408 15.57 23.06 33.07
N GLU A 409 14.72 24.08 33.15
CA GLU A 409 14.56 24.91 34.35
C GLU A 409 14.00 24.08 35.53
N ARG A 410 13.00 23.23 35.28
CA ARG A 410 12.46 22.29 36.28
C ARG A 410 13.53 21.35 36.82
N ILE A 411 14.33 20.75 35.94
CA ILE A 411 15.42 19.82 36.30
C ILE A 411 16.52 20.57 37.07
N ALA A 412 16.85 21.80 36.66
CA ALA A 412 17.86 22.61 37.35
C ALA A 412 17.43 23.02 38.77
N GLY A 413 16.12 23.20 38.99
CA GLY A 413 15.51 23.55 40.27
C GLY A 413 15.25 22.37 41.21
N ASP A 414 15.32 21.13 40.72
CA ASP A 414 15.11 19.92 41.52
C ASP A 414 16.46 19.30 41.94
N GLU A 415 16.75 19.31 43.24
CA GLU A 415 17.99 18.76 43.80
C GLU A 415 18.21 17.27 43.45
N ASN A 416 17.14 16.49 43.25
CA ASN A 416 17.26 15.09 42.88
C ASN A 416 17.59 14.90 41.39
N LEU A 417 17.30 15.88 40.53
CA LEU A 417 17.43 15.75 39.07
C LEU A 417 18.56 16.60 38.49
N LYS A 418 19.05 17.61 39.21
CA LYS A 418 20.09 18.54 38.77
C LYS A 418 21.38 17.87 38.29
N HIS A 419 21.68 16.67 38.81
CA HIS A 419 22.81 15.86 38.39
C HIS A 419 22.75 15.48 36.89
N LEU A 420 21.55 15.38 36.31
CA LEU A 420 21.35 15.07 34.88
C LEU A 420 21.84 16.19 33.95
N LEU A 421 21.93 17.45 34.43
CA LEU A 421 22.42 18.60 33.65
C LEU A 421 23.93 18.79 33.75
N GLN A 422 24.57 18.20 34.77
CA GLN A 422 25.98 18.42 35.10
C GLN A 422 26.91 17.34 34.52
N GLN A 423 26.35 16.32 33.87
CA GLN A 423 27.10 15.26 33.20
C GLN A 423 27.67 15.80 31.88
N LYS A 424 28.77 16.55 31.96
CA LYS A 424 29.63 16.95 30.84
C LYS A 424 30.89 16.12 30.77
#